data_AF-A0A3D2NHD3-F1
#
_entry.id   AF-A0A3D2NHD3-F1
#
_cell.length_a   1.000
_cell.length_b   1.000
_cell.length_c   1.000
_cell.angle_alpha   90.00
_cell.angle_beta   90.00
_cell.angle_gamma   90.00
#
_symmetry.space_group_name_H-M   'P 1'
#
loop_
_entity.id
_entity.type
_entity.pdbx_description
1 polymer ?
#
loop_
_entity_poly.entity_id
_entity_poly.type
_entity_poly.pdbx_seq_one_letter_code
_entity_poly.pdbx_strand_id
1 'polypeptide(L)'
;MTELRGVGIGLGIAHGPIARMAEPLPAPDDVPSTLGADAETTRVKEAIAAVARELEQRGETAGGAAQEVLEAQAMMAEDPALEDEVASRLAAGKTGEFAV
;
A
#
# COMPACT_ATOMS: atom_id res chain seq x y z
N MET A 1 19.04 31.09 -12.03
CA MET A 1 18.86 29.63 -12.05
C MET A 1 19.15 29.15 -10.64
N THR A 2 18.21 28.47 -9.99
CA THR A 2 18.39 28.02 -8.61
C THR A 2 19.22 26.75 -8.60
N GLU A 3 20.38 26.77 -7.96
CA GLU A 3 21.20 25.58 -7.70
C GLU A 3 20.65 24.86 -6.48
N LEU A 4 20.35 23.56 -6.61
CA LEU A 4 19.95 22.71 -5.50
C LEU A 4 21.12 21.81 -5.12
N ARG A 5 21.43 21.71 -3.83
CA ARG A 5 22.50 20.87 -3.30
C ARG A 5 21.89 19.72 -2.48
N GLY A 6 22.41 18.51 -2.65
CA GLY A 6 21.92 17.31 -1.97
C GLY A 6 22.99 16.23 -1.85
N VAL A 7 22.61 15.08 -1.30
CA VAL A 7 23.49 13.91 -1.15
C VAL A 7 23.31 12.98 -2.35
N GLY A 8 24.40 12.66 -3.05
CA GLY A 8 24.38 11.75 -4.20
C GLY A 8 24.33 10.29 -3.76
N ILE A 9 23.18 9.63 -3.95
CA ILE A 9 23.01 8.19 -3.70
C ILE A 9 23.37 7.36 -4.94
N GLY A 10 23.01 7.83 -6.13
CA GLY A 10 23.36 7.21 -7.41
C GLY A 10 24.74 7.63 -7.92
N LEU A 11 25.39 6.76 -8.69
CA LEU A 11 26.72 7.01 -9.28
C LEU A 11 26.68 7.66 -10.68
N GLY A 12 25.47 7.92 -11.21
CA GLY A 12 25.26 8.39 -12.58
C GLY A 12 24.68 9.80 -12.68
N ILE A 13 24.59 10.30 -13.92
CA ILE A 13 23.96 11.57 -14.27
C ILE A 13 22.75 11.29 -15.15
N ALA A 14 21.63 11.95 -14.88
CA ALA A 14 20.41 11.88 -15.69
C ALA A 14 19.96 13.28 -16.14
N HIS A 15 19.44 13.39 -17.35
CA HIS A 15 18.85 14.62 -17.89
C HIS A 15 17.54 14.27 -18.59
N GLY A 16 16.44 14.93 -18.20
CA GLY A 16 15.11 14.65 -18.72
C GLY A 16 14.04 15.52 -18.06
N PRO A 17 12.77 15.33 -18.44
CA PRO A 17 11.65 16.01 -17.82
C PRO A 17 11.52 15.64 -16.34
N ILE A 18 10.96 16.56 -15.55
CA ILE A 18 10.71 16.33 -14.13
C ILE A 18 9.32 15.71 -13.97
N ALA A 19 9.27 14.46 -13.50
CA ALA A 19 8.04 13.87 -12.97
C ALA A 19 7.92 14.24 -11.49
N ARG A 20 6.79 14.86 -11.11
CA ARG A 20 6.48 15.17 -9.70
C ARG A 20 5.56 14.10 -9.14
N MET A 21 5.86 13.64 -7.93
CA MET A 21 4.94 12.80 -7.18
C MET A 21 3.65 13.57 -6.92
N ALA A 22 2.51 12.90 -7.08
CA ALA A 22 1.22 13.46 -6.72
C ALA A 22 1.11 13.67 -5.21
N GLU A 23 0.25 14.59 -4.77
CA GLU A 23 -0.10 14.72 -3.36
C GLU A 23 -0.64 13.39 -2.79
N PRO A 24 -0.35 13.09 -1.50
CA PRO A 24 -0.97 11.96 -0.81
C PRO A 24 -2.49 12.03 -0.87
N LEU A 25 -3.12 10.85 -0.94
CA LEU A 25 -4.56 10.75 -0.78
C LEU A 25 -4.96 11.21 0.64
N PRO A 26 -6.12 11.87 0.81
CA PRO A 26 -6.63 12.19 2.13
C PRO A 26 -6.90 10.91 2.93
N ALA A 27 -6.87 11.01 4.26
CA ALA A 27 -7.29 9.91 5.12
C ALA A 27 -8.75 9.55 4.81
N PRO A 28 -9.11 8.24 4.83
CA PRO A 28 -10.49 7.80 4.70
C PRO A 28 -11.38 8.39 5.81
N ASP A 29 -12.62 8.74 5.46
CA ASP A 29 -13.59 9.22 6.43
C ASP A 29 -14.08 8.09 7.35
N ASP A 30 -14.20 8.37 8.64
CA ASP A 30 -14.83 7.45 9.59
C ASP A 30 -16.36 7.56 9.54
N VAL A 31 -16.97 6.94 8.53
CA VAL A 31 -18.42 6.92 8.32
C VAL A 31 -18.97 5.50 8.25
N PRO A 32 -20.26 5.30 8.56
CA PRO A 32 -20.89 4.00 8.39
C PRO A 32 -20.84 3.54 6.92
N SER A 33 -20.54 2.26 6.71
CA SER A 33 -20.63 1.64 5.38
C SER A 33 -22.06 1.67 4.86
N THR A 34 -22.20 1.92 3.56
CA THR A 34 -23.46 1.80 2.82
C THR A 34 -23.62 0.44 2.15
N LEU A 35 -22.58 -0.40 2.16
CA LEU A 35 -22.54 -1.73 1.54
C LEU A 35 -22.80 -2.86 2.55
N GLY A 36 -22.50 -2.61 3.83
CA GLY A 36 -22.62 -3.60 4.91
C GLY A 36 -21.39 -4.48 5.06
N ALA A 37 -21.23 -5.06 6.25
CA ALA A 37 -20.00 -5.73 6.67
C ALA A 37 -19.55 -6.87 5.74
N ASP A 38 -20.47 -7.70 5.25
CA ASP A 38 -20.13 -8.83 4.38
C ASP A 38 -19.53 -8.37 3.04
N ALA A 39 -20.15 -7.37 2.42
CA ALA A 39 -19.69 -6.82 1.14
C ALA A 39 -18.34 -6.11 1.30
N GLU A 40 -18.15 -5.34 2.37
CA GLU A 40 -16.86 -4.72 2.66
C GLU A 40 -15.78 -5.76 2.95
N THR A 41 -16.11 -6.84 3.66
CA THR A 41 -15.16 -7.94 3.94
C THR A 41 -14.67 -8.57 2.65
N THR A 42 -15.56 -8.86 1.70
CA THR A 42 -15.16 -9.38 0.38
C THR A 42 -14.23 -8.38 -0.34
N ARG A 43 -14.60 -7.09 -0.39
CA ARG A 43 -13.79 -6.06 -1.06
C ARG A 43 -12.39 -5.94 -0.46
N VAL A 44 -12.29 -5.92 0.88
CA VAL A 44 -10.99 -5.76 1.56
C VAL A 44 -10.12 -7.00 1.35
N LYS A 45 -10.69 -8.21 1.43
CA LYS A 45 -9.93 -9.45 1.15
C LYS A 45 -9.40 -9.49 -0.28
N GLU A 46 -10.20 -9.08 -1.26
CA GLU A 46 -9.77 -8.98 -2.66
C GLU A 46 -8.64 -7.95 -2.83
N ALA A 47 -8.74 -6.81 -2.16
CA ALA A 47 -7.73 -5.75 -2.20
C ALA A 47 -6.40 -6.20 -1.57
N ILE A 48 -6.42 -6.81 -0.39
CA ILE A 48 -5.23 -7.32 0.30
C ILE A 48 -4.51 -8.36 -0.58
N ALA A 49 -5.26 -9.34 -1.11
CA ALA A 49 -4.68 -10.37 -1.98
C ALA A 49 -4.08 -9.79 -3.27
N ALA A 50 -4.69 -8.73 -3.82
CA ALA A 50 -4.14 -8.03 -4.98
C ALA A 50 -2.83 -7.32 -4.65
N VAL A 51 -2.76 -6.64 -3.51
CA VAL A 51 -1.56 -5.93 -3.06
C VAL A 51 -0.41 -6.91 -2.75
N ALA A 52 -0.68 -8.01 -2.05
CA ALA A 52 0.34 -9.02 -1.75
C ALA A 52 0.99 -9.56 -3.03
N ARG A 53 0.18 -9.95 -4.02
CA ARG A 53 0.66 -10.42 -5.33
C ARG A 53 1.44 -9.35 -6.10
N GLU A 54 1.02 -8.09 -6.01
CA GLU A 54 1.72 -6.99 -6.65
C GLU A 54 3.10 -6.76 -6.02
N LEU A 55 3.20 -6.85 -4.69
CA LEU A 55 4.46 -6.74 -3.97
C LEU A 55 5.42 -7.88 -4.35
N GLU A 56 4.93 -9.11 -4.44
CA GLU A 56 5.72 -10.26 -4.90
C GLU A 56 6.28 -10.05 -6.31
N GLN A 57 5.43 -9.66 -7.27
CA GLN A 57 5.85 -9.41 -8.66
C GLN A 57 6.88 -8.27 -8.78
N ARG A 58 6.69 -7.21 -7.99
CA ARG A 58 7.66 -6.10 -7.90
C ARG A 58 8.96 -6.57 -7.26
N GLY A 59 8.88 -7.45 -6.28
CA GLY A 59 10.02 -8.11 -5.63
C GLY A 59 10.86 -8.87 -6.63
N GLU A 60 10.24 -9.79 -7.38
CA GLU A 60 10.89 -10.57 -8.44
C GLU A 60 11.58 -9.67 -9.48
N THR A 61 10.92 -8.57 -9.86
CA THR A 61 11.47 -7.61 -10.83
C THR A 61 12.68 -6.84 -10.27
N ALA A 62 12.65 -6.49 -8.98
CA ALA A 62 13.70 -5.70 -8.34
C ALA A 62 14.94 -6.55 -7.99
N GLY A 63 14.72 -7.78 -7.50
CA GLY A 63 15.78 -8.71 -7.09
C GLY A 63 16.58 -8.28 -5.84
N GLY A 64 17.45 -9.17 -5.38
CA GLY A 64 18.38 -8.92 -4.27
C GLY A 64 17.67 -8.49 -2.98
N ALA A 65 18.29 -7.57 -2.23
CA ALA A 65 17.72 -7.10 -0.96
C ALA A 65 16.36 -6.39 -1.12
N ALA A 66 16.08 -5.81 -2.29
CA ALA A 66 14.78 -5.18 -2.54
C ALA A 66 13.66 -6.22 -2.64
N GLN A 67 13.94 -7.38 -3.23
CA GLN A 67 13.01 -8.51 -3.26
C GLN A 67 12.68 -8.99 -1.84
N GLU A 68 13.70 -9.22 -1.01
CA GLU A 68 13.50 -9.68 0.38
C GLU A 68 12.60 -8.73 1.19
N VAL A 69 12.77 -7.41 1.01
CA VAL A 69 11.94 -6.40 1.67
C VAL A 69 10.50 -6.45 1.16
N LEU A 70 10.30 -6.58 -0.15
CA LEU A 70 8.97 -6.61 -0.76
C LEU A 70 8.21 -7.90 -0.43
N GLU A 71 8.88 -9.04 -0.37
CA GLU A 71 8.32 -10.31 0.09
C GLU A 71 7.91 -10.23 1.56
N ALA A 72 8.74 -9.65 2.43
CA ALA A 72 8.38 -9.41 3.82
C ALA A 72 7.15 -8.49 3.95
N GLN A 73 7.02 -7.48 3.08
CA GLN A 73 5.84 -6.62 3.06
C GLN A 73 4.57 -7.35 2.58
N ALA A 74 4.69 -8.26 1.62
CA ALA A 74 3.58 -9.12 1.21
C ALA A 74 3.11 -10.00 2.38
N MET A 75 4.05 -10.62 3.11
CA MET A 75 3.74 -11.40 4.32
C MET A 75 3.06 -10.55 5.41
N MET A 76 3.47 -9.29 5.58
CA MET A 76 2.82 -8.37 6.52
C MET A 76 1.40 -8.03 6.08
N ALA A 77 1.14 -7.83 4.79
CA ALA A 77 -0.20 -7.54 4.29
C ALA A 77 -1.19 -8.68 4.55
N GLU A 78 -0.71 -9.93 4.54
CA GLU A 78 -1.49 -11.15 4.80
C GLU A 78 -1.41 -11.64 6.26
N ASP A 79 -0.93 -10.79 7.19
CA ASP A 79 -0.84 -11.15 8.62
C ASP A 79 -2.25 -11.39 9.20
N PRO A 80 -2.54 -12.59 9.77
CA PRO A 80 -3.81 -12.89 10.40
C PRO A 80 -4.24 -11.89 11.49
N ALA A 81 -3.29 -11.27 12.19
CA ALA A 81 -3.60 -10.27 13.20
C ALA A 81 -4.18 -8.99 12.59
N LEU A 82 -3.72 -8.59 11.39
CA LEU A 82 -4.31 -7.46 10.65
C LEU A 82 -5.68 -7.84 10.09
N GLU A 83 -5.85 -9.08 9.60
CA GLU A 83 -7.16 -9.56 9.14
C GLU A 83 -8.21 -9.50 10.26
N ASP A 84 -7.86 -9.92 11.48
CA ASP A 84 -8.74 -9.87 12.64
C ASP A 84 -9.11 -8.42 13.02
N GLU A 85 -8.14 -7.50 12.97
CA GLU A 85 -8.38 -6.08 13.27
C GLU A 85 -9.30 -5.42 12.24
N VAL A 86 -9.05 -5.68 10.96
CA VAL A 86 -9.91 -5.23 9.86
C VAL A 86 -11.33 -5.80 10.03
N ALA A 87 -11.45 -7.11 10.26
CA ALA A 87 -12.74 -7.77 10.44
C ALA A 87 -13.53 -7.17 11.61
N SER A 88 -12.85 -6.83 12.71
CA SER A 88 -13.46 -6.14 13.87
C SER A 88 -14.03 -4.77 13.49
N ARG A 89 -13.28 -3.96 12.73
CA ARG A 89 -13.73 -2.64 12.28
C ARG A 89 -14.89 -2.75 11.28
N LEU A 90 -14.84 -3.71 10.36
CA LEU A 90 -15.92 -3.96 9.42
C LEU A 90 -17.20 -4.43 10.13
N ALA A 91 -17.09 -5.31 11.12
CA ALA A 91 -18.21 -5.74 11.95
C ALA A 91 -18.81 -4.57 12.77
N ALA A 92 -17.99 -3.58 13.13
CA ALA A 92 -18.44 -2.32 13.72
C ALA A 92 -19.10 -1.35 12.71
N GLY A 93 -19.27 -1.76 11.45
CA GLY A 93 -19.96 -1.02 10.41
C GLY A 93 -19.11 0.02 9.68
N LYS A 94 -17.78 -0.05 9.78
CA LYS A 94 -16.86 0.85 9.06
C LYS A 94 -16.76 0.48 7.58
N THR A 95 -16.39 1.45 6.75
CA THR A 95 -16.04 1.21 5.34
C THR A 95 -14.75 0.39 5.23
N GLY A 96 -14.58 -0.31 4.11
CA GLY A 96 -13.33 -1.01 3.83
C GLY A 96 -12.12 -0.09 3.82
N GLU A 97 -12.28 1.11 3.28
CA GLU A 97 -11.23 2.13 3.19
C GLU A 97 -10.78 2.61 4.58
N PHE A 98 -11.68 2.76 5.54
CA PHE A 98 -11.32 3.16 6.92
C PHE A 98 -10.80 2.00 7.76
N ALA A 99 -11.18 0.76 7.43
CA ALA A 99 -10.82 -0.41 8.22
C ALA A 99 -9.37 -0.86 8.05
N VAL A 100 -8.72 -0.54 6.92
CA VAL A 100 -7.30 -0.81 6.60
C VAL A 100 -6.40 0.37 6.96
#